data_AF-A0A7C1FXE7-F1
#
_entry.id   AF-A0A7C1FXE7-F1
#
_cell.length_a   1.000
_cell.length_b   1.000
_cell.length_c   1.000
_cell.angle_alpha   90.00
_cell.angle_beta   90.00
_cell.angle_gamma   90.00
#
_symmetry.space_group_name_H-M   'P 1'
#
loop_
_entity.id
_entity.type
_entity.pdbx_description
1 polymer ?
#
loop_
_entity_poly.entity_id
_entity_poly.type
_entity_poly.pdbx_seq_one_letter_code
_entity_poly.pdbx_strand_id
1 'polypeptide(L)'
;MIGRVISENTGQPLAHTTVRLAEVVRQGNEGAFVLDTAFSPGDITDDQGYFRFENVDAKEYVIVIGDVYNAYQIISEPSGKARVWKAEPDQVLDVGELRVNLSP
;
A
#
# COMPACT_ATOMS: atom_id res chain seq x y z
N MET A 1 0.19 0.21 10.66
CA MET A 1 -0.74 -0.25 9.61
C MET A 1 -0.43 -1.70 9.29
N ILE A 2 -1.43 -2.55 9.10
CA ILE A 2 -1.26 -3.98 8.76
C ILE A 2 -2.19 -4.36 7.60
N GLY A 3 -1.83 -5.39 6.86
CA GLY A 3 -2.67 -5.96 5.82
C GLY A 3 -2.07 -7.22 5.22
N ARG A 4 -2.73 -7.74 4.18
CA ARG A 4 -2.30 -8.94 3.46
C ARG A 4 -2.47 -8.76 1.97
N VAL A 5 -1.50 -9.20 1.17
CA VAL A 5 -1.55 -9.13 -0.30
C VAL A 5 -1.87 -10.50 -0.88
N ILE A 6 -2.87 -10.55 -1.76
CA ILE A 6 -3.31 -11.75 -2.48
C ILE A 6 -3.19 -11.51 -3.99
N SER A 7 -2.61 -12.46 -4.71
CA SER A 7 -2.61 -12.44 -6.18
C SER A 7 -4.01 -12.73 -6.72
N GLU A 8 -4.54 -11.87 -7.57
CA GLU A 8 -5.79 -12.13 -8.30
C GLU A 8 -5.66 -13.27 -9.30
N ASN A 9 -4.45 -13.47 -9.87
CA ASN A 9 -4.20 -14.48 -10.90
C ASN A 9 -4.23 -15.90 -10.34
N THR A 10 -3.77 -16.10 -9.11
CA THR A 10 -3.64 -17.43 -8.49
C THR A 10 -4.54 -17.63 -7.28
N GLY A 11 -5.09 -16.56 -6.71
CA GLY A 11 -5.80 -16.56 -5.43
C GLY A 11 -4.90 -16.85 -4.22
N GLN A 12 -3.59 -16.96 -4.40
CA GLN A 12 -2.63 -17.26 -3.34
C GLN A 12 -2.03 -15.98 -2.74
N PRO A 13 -1.51 -16.03 -1.51
CA PRO A 13 -0.77 -14.91 -0.94
C PRO A 13 0.45 -14.56 -1.78
N LEU A 14 0.72 -13.26 -1.91
CA LEU A 14 1.86 -12.76 -2.65
C LEU A 14 3.02 -12.52 -1.68
N ALA A 15 3.93 -13.48 -1.58
CA ALA A 15 5.09 -13.43 -0.70
C ALA A 15 6.22 -12.55 -1.26
N HIS A 16 7.10 -12.09 -0.38
CA HIS A 16 8.34 -11.35 -0.70
C HIS A 16 8.14 -10.16 -1.65
N THR A 17 6.99 -9.50 -1.54
CA THR A 17 6.62 -8.38 -2.40
C THR A 17 6.70 -7.08 -1.62
N THR A 18 7.36 -6.10 -2.21
CA THR A 18 7.47 -4.76 -1.66
C THR A 18 6.08 -4.12 -1.51
N VAL A 19 5.81 -3.55 -0.34
CA VAL A 19 4.65 -2.69 -0.09
C VAL A 19 5.17 -1.34 0.37
N ARG A 20 4.68 -0.26 -0.22
CA ARG A 20 5.10 1.11 0.08
C ARG A 20 3.89 1.99 0.38
N LEU A 21 4.08 2.94 1.28
CA LEU A 21 3.10 4.00 1.54
C LEU A 21 3.52 5.28 0.83
N ALA A 22 2.72 5.73 -0.14
CA ALA A 22 2.87 7.04 -0.76
C ALA A 22 2.03 8.07 0.00
N GLU A 23 2.66 9.14 0.52
CA GLU A 23 1.97 10.19 1.27
C GLU A 23 1.04 10.99 0.36
N VAL A 24 -0.20 11.22 0.78
CA VAL A 24 -1.14 12.09 0.08
C VAL A 24 -0.94 13.53 0.55
N VAL A 25 -0.61 14.40 -0.40
CA VAL A 25 -0.51 15.85 -0.21
C VAL A 25 -1.75 16.50 -0.82
N ARG A 26 -2.43 17.35 -0.06
CA ARG A 26 -3.66 18.02 -0.48
C ARG A 26 -3.47 19.52 -0.69
N GLN A 27 -4.18 20.04 -1.69
CA GLN A 27 -4.41 21.47 -1.88
C GLN A 27 -5.92 21.70 -2.08
N GLY A 28 -6.62 22.06 -1.00
CA GLY A 28 -8.08 22.14 -1.01
C GLY A 28 -8.70 20.77 -1.27
N ASN A 29 -9.54 20.66 -2.31
CA ASN A 29 -10.18 19.40 -2.70
C ASN A 29 -9.32 18.54 -3.64
N GLU A 30 -8.19 19.07 -4.11
CA GLU A 30 -7.25 18.34 -4.95
C GLU A 30 -6.23 17.61 -4.08
N GLY A 31 -5.78 16.45 -4.55
CA GLY A 31 -4.77 15.65 -3.87
C GLY A 31 -3.87 14.97 -4.88
N ALA A 32 -2.58 14.95 -4.56
CA ALA A 32 -1.57 14.14 -5.22
C ALA A 32 -0.95 13.19 -4.20
N PHE A 33 -0.38 12.07 -4.63
CA PHE A 33 0.41 11.21 -3.76
C PHE A 33 1.87 11.22 -4.19
N VAL A 34 2.77 11.25 -3.22
CA VAL A 34 4.21 11.30 -3.43
C VAL A 34 4.83 10.03 -2.86
N LEU A 35 5.59 9.33 -3.71
CA LEU A 35 6.39 8.20 -3.28
C LEU A 35 7.86 8.54 -3.47
N ASP A 36 8.58 8.56 -2.35
CA ASP A 36 10.04 8.62 -2.29
C ASP A 36 10.57 7.25 -1.89
N THR A 37 11.26 6.54 -2.78
CA THR A 37 11.72 5.16 -2.50
C THR A 37 12.80 5.08 -1.42
N ALA A 38 13.46 6.20 -1.09
CA ALA A 38 14.45 6.26 -0.02
C ALA A 38 13.82 6.53 1.35
N PHE A 39 12.79 7.38 1.41
CA PHE A 39 12.25 7.87 2.70
C PHE A 39 10.81 7.46 3.00
N SER A 40 10.04 7.01 2.00
CA SER A 40 8.67 6.57 2.24
C SER A 40 8.65 5.23 2.96
N PRO A 41 7.73 5.03 3.92
CA PRO A 41 7.58 3.77 4.62
C PRO A 41 7.47 2.60 3.64
N GLY A 42 8.27 1.56 3.88
CA GLY A 42 8.35 0.37 3.06
C GLY A 42 8.41 -0.89 3.92
N ASP A 43 7.78 -1.95 3.45
CA ASP A 43 7.85 -3.29 4.02
C ASP A 43 7.89 -4.34 2.89
N ILE A 44 8.20 -5.58 3.22
CA ILE A 44 8.19 -6.72 2.31
C ILE A 44 7.25 -7.76 2.89
N THR A 45 6.30 -8.25 2.09
CA THR A 45 5.37 -9.28 2.56
C THR A 45 6.08 -10.57 2.98
N ASP A 46 5.58 -11.21 4.04
CA ASP A 46 6.04 -12.52 4.47
C ASP A 46 5.54 -13.66 3.54
N ASP A 47 5.90 -14.90 3.87
CA ASP A 47 5.50 -16.11 3.11
C ASP A 47 3.97 -16.28 2.99
N GLN A 48 3.21 -15.64 3.87
CA GLN A 48 1.75 -15.67 3.90
C GLN A 48 1.12 -14.38 3.36
N GLY A 49 1.91 -13.50 2.75
CA GLY A 49 1.49 -12.25 2.12
C GLY A 49 1.21 -11.11 3.10
N TYR A 50 1.49 -11.28 4.39
CA TYR A 50 1.25 -10.22 5.38
C TYR A 50 2.35 -9.17 5.38
N PHE A 51 1.97 -7.93 5.63
CA PHE A 51 2.89 -6.81 5.86
C PHE A 51 2.48 -6.01 7.10
N ARG A 52 3.44 -5.30 7.68
CA ARG A 52 3.24 -4.43 8.83
C ARG A 52 4.16 -3.21 8.74
N PHE A 53 3.54 -2.04 8.81
CA PHE A 53 4.23 -0.78 9.05
C PHE A 53 4.05 -0.38 10.52
N GLU A 54 5.16 -0.23 11.23
CA GLU A 54 5.21 0.30 12.59
C GLU A 54 5.44 1.81 12.58
N ASN A 55 4.99 2.51 13.62
CA ASN A 55 5.20 3.96 13.80
C ASN A 55 4.86 4.81 12.57
N VAL A 56 3.75 4.47 11.89
CA VAL A 56 3.27 5.25 10.73
C VAL A 56 2.78 6.61 11.21
N ASP A 57 3.31 7.69 10.64
CA ASP A 57 2.86 9.05 10.94
C ASP A 57 1.34 9.19 10.69
N ALA A 58 0.69 10.02 11.50
CA ALA A 58 -0.74 10.33 11.34
C ALA A 58 -1.00 11.20 10.10
N LYS A 59 -1.07 10.55 8.94
CA LYS A 59 -1.23 11.15 7.61
C LYS A 59 -2.14 10.30 6.73
N GLU A 60 -2.39 10.79 5.53
CA GLU A 60 -3.08 10.04 4.48
C GLU A 60 -2.08 9.36 3.55
N TYR A 61 -2.40 8.12 3.16
CA TYR A 61 -1.54 7.29 2.34
C TYR A 61 -2.30 6.58 1.23
N VAL A 62 -1.59 6.36 0.13
CA VAL A 62 -1.92 5.39 -0.91
C VAL A 62 -0.97 4.20 -0.77
N ILE A 63 -1.48 2.99 -0.95
CA ILE A 63 -0.68 1.77 -0.90
C ILE A 63 -0.24 1.38 -2.31
N VAL A 64 1.07 1.20 -2.47
CA VAL A 64 1.72 0.75 -3.69
C VAL A 64 2.32 -0.63 -3.43
N ILE A 65 1.97 -1.61 -4.25
CA ILE A 65 2.43 -3.00 -4.13
C ILE A 65 3.29 -3.34 -5.34
N GLY A 66 4.44 -3.96 -5.12
CA GLY A 66 5.39 -4.34 -6.16
C GLY A 66 6.62 -3.43 -6.25
N ASP A 67 7.45 -3.68 -7.25
CA ASP A 67 8.65 -2.91 -7.51
C ASP A 67 8.34 -1.74 -8.44
N VAL A 68 8.49 -0.52 -7.93
CA VAL A 68 8.18 0.70 -8.66
C VAL A 68 9.10 0.98 -9.85
N TYR A 69 10.23 0.27 -9.96
CA TYR A 69 11.13 0.34 -11.11
C TYR A 69 10.83 -0.72 -12.18
N ASN A 70 10.01 -1.73 -11.85
CA ASN A 70 9.72 -2.85 -12.75
C ASN A 70 8.21 -3.03 -12.97
N ALA A 71 7.51 -3.53 -11.96
CA ALA A 71 6.07 -3.81 -12.01
C ALA A 71 5.45 -3.54 -10.64
N TYR A 72 4.48 -2.62 -10.62
CA TYR A 72 3.76 -2.24 -9.41
C TYR A 72 2.28 -1.96 -9.72
N GLN A 73 1.47 -2.04 -8.67
CA GLN A 73 0.07 -1.69 -8.70
C GLN A 73 -0.26 -0.76 -7.53
N ILE A 74 -0.99 0.29 -7.84
CA ILE A 74 -1.61 1.18 -6.85
C ILE A 74 -2.98 0.62 -6.53
N ILE A 75 -3.30 0.45 -5.25
CA ILE A 75 -4.63 0.01 -4.88
C ILE A 75 -5.64 1.13 -5.16
N SER A 76 -6.69 0.78 -5.89
CA SER A 76 -7.74 1.71 -6.30
C SER A 76 -9.10 1.36 -5.71
N GLU A 77 -9.93 2.38 -5.58
CA GLU A 77 -11.37 2.24 -5.41
C GLU A 77 -12.00 1.71 -6.71
N PRO A 78 -13.23 1.14 -6.67
CA PRO A 78 -13.95 0.72 -7.88
C PRO A 78 -14.12 1.82 -8.94
N SER A 79 -14.03 3.10 -8.54
CA SER A 79 -14.07 4.23 -9.46
C SER A 79 -12.77 4.44 -10.26
N GLY A 80 -11.73 3.62 -10.03
CA GLY A 80 -10.41 3.76 -10.64
C GLY A 80 -9.51 4.83 -10.01
N LYS A 81 -9.98 5.53 -8.96
CA LYS A 81 -9.14 6.47 -8.20
C LYS A 81 -8.30 5.69 -7.20
N ALA A 82 -7.10 6.18 -6.88
CA ALA A 82 -6.30 5.60 -5.81
C ALA A 82 -7.09 5.59 -4.50
N ARG A 83 -7.07 4.45 -3.82
CA ARG A 83 -7.66 4.31 -2.49
C ARG A 83 -6.78 5.02 -1.48
N VAL A 84 -7.40 5.85 -0.65
CA VAL A 84 -6.72 6.64 0.38
C VAL A 84 -7.06 6.06 1.75
N TRP A 85 -6.03 5.79 2.52
CA TRP A 85 -6.12 5.38 3.91
C TRP A 85 -5.64 6.50 4.80
N LYS A 86 -6.41 6.81 5.86
CA LYS A 86 -6.00 7.78 6.87
C LYS A 86 -5.46 7.04 8.09
N ALA A 87 -4.17 7.20 8.36
CA ALA A 87 -3.56 6.74 9.60
C ALA A 87 -3.83 7.77 10.70
N GLU A 88 -4.26 7.28 11.86
CA GLU A 88 -4.50 8.08 13.06
C GLU A 88 -3.43 7.75 14.11
N PRO A 89 -3.04 8.70 14.98
CA PRO A 89 -2.03 8.46 16.00
C PRO A 89 -2.50 7.38 16.97
N ASP A 90 -1.56 6.55 17.43
CA ASP A 90 -1.78 5.47 18.40
C ASP A 90 -2.82 4.41 17.99
N GLN A 91 -3.16 4.32 16.69
CA GLN A 91 -4.09 3.34 16.15
C GLN A 91 -3.44 2.36 15.17
N VAL A 92 -3.79 1.08 15.30
CA VAL A 92 -3.49 0.07 14.28
C VAL A 92 -4.56 0.16 13.19
N LEU A 93 -4.20 0.74 12.06
CA LEU A 93 -5.02 0.68 10.86
C LEU A 93 -4.83 -0.68 10.17
N ASP A 94 -5.89 -1.50 10.16
CA ASP A 94 -5.98 -2.73 9.37
C ASP A 94 -6.63 -2.41 8.01
N VAL A 95 -5.91 -2.70 6.92
CA VAL A 95 -6.40 -2.45 5.55
C VAL A 95 -6.98 -3.70 4.90
N GLY A 96 -6.99 -4.84 5.60
CA GLY A 96 -7.54 -6.11 5.18
C GLY A 96 -6.72 -6.80 4.08
N GLU A 97 -7.41 -7.61 3.28
CA GLU A 97 -6.82 -8.25 2.10
C GLU A 97 -6.85 -7.30 0.89
N LEU A 98 -5.66 -7.06 0.34
CA LEU A 98 -5.43 -6.29 -0.86
C LEU A 98 -5.19 -7.25 -2.02
N ARG A 99 -6.09 -7.23 -3.00
CA ARG A 99 -5.99 -8.07 -4.20
C ARG A 99 -5.30 -7.31 -5.31
N VAL A 100 -4.30 -7.93 -5.92
CA VAL A 100 -3.50 -7.32 -7.00
C VAL A 100 -3.32 -8.27 -8.17
N ASN A 101 -3.31 -7.71 -9.36
CA ASN A 101 -2.93 -8.38 -10.59
C ASN A 101 -1.49 -8.01 -10.94
N LEU A 102 -0.57 -8.54 -10.14
CA LEU A 102 0.86 -8.46 -10.40
C LEU A 102 1.37 -9.86 -10.77
N SER A 103 2.17 -9.90 -11.83
CA SER A 103 2.96 -11.06 -12.18
C SER A 103 4.40 -10.76 -11.79
N PRO A 104 4.97 -11.47 -10.81
CA PRO A 104 6.39 -11.32 -10.44
C PRO A 104 7.32 -11.74 -11.59
#